data_AF-A0A1U9MIA5-F1
#
_entry.id   AF-A0A1U9MIA5-F1
#
_cell.length_a   1.000
_cell.length_b   1.000
_cell.length_c   1.000
_cell.angle_alpha   90.00
_cell.angle_beta   90.00
_cell.angle_gamma   90.00
#
_symmetry.space_group_name_H-M   'P 1'
#
loop_
_entity.id
_entity.type
_entity.pdbx_description
1 polymer ?
#
loop_
_entity_poly.entity_id
_entity_poly.type
_entity_poly.pdbx_seq_one_letter_code
_entity_poly.pdbx_strand_id
1 'polypeptide(L)'
;MCSNFLSTFVSKAVSWLMIILYVCSTFLAMVMPAQAAQRDSGSERYAADNSLFGQKDDGASASLDGYSSPIMTRAYVLVSGDTLDSVAKRYNLSVEGLRRLNQDRFFKNGFDKVTVGDTVYVPLSPVSDDMAHYLETGSSQDSAISSLATRAGQFLSNGGHSSELENMAKGYFSGKANGEINRWFNQFGTSRIQLNVDDGFSLKNSQFEMLLPVYDKGNSLVFTQTSIHRTDDRTQSNLGFGYRYFTQDYMLGGNAFWDYDISRSHSRMGIGVEYWRDYLKLGMNAYYRLSDWRTSPDVDDYYERPANGWDIRAEGYLPSYPKLGMKLNFEQYYGNEVGLFGKSERQKNPYAVTFGANYTPVPLVTFNVDHRQGASGKDDTRLGFQVNYRFGVPLSKQLDPDAVGDMRTLAGSRYDLVDRNNDIVLEYKKQEVIKLYMVGGITGFYNETYSLGISVKSKHDVASVSVMAASLIAAGGKIVQGSGVSDYSVVLPRYRQNGDNRYTV
;
A
#
# COMPACT_ATOMS: atom_id res chain seq x y z
N MET A 1 -37.08 15.01 -13.04
CA MET A 1 -35.78 15.16 -13.73
C MET A 1 -34.63 14.30 -13.17
N CYS A 2 -34.69 13.78 -11.93
CA CYS A 2 -33.59 12.99 -11.36
C CYS A 2 -33.47 11.51 -11.78
N SER A 3 -34.50 10.85 -12.34
CA SER A 3 -34.40 9.41 -12.67
C SER A 3 -33.70 9.11 -14.00
N ASN A 4 -33.70 10.06 -14.95
CA ASN A 4 -33.06 9.86 -16.26
C ASN A 4 -31.53 10.04 -16.21
N PHE A 5 -30.98 10.69 -15.19
CA PHE A 5 -29.54 10.88 -15.05
C PHE A 5 -28.84 9.61 -14.56
N LEU A 6 -29.43 8.91 -13.58
CA LEU A 6 -28.88 7.66 -13.04
C LEU A 6 -28.90 6.52 -14.07
N SER A 7 -29.97 6.38 -14.87
CA SER A 7 -30.05 5.31 -15.88
C SER A 7 -29.06 5.53 -17.03
N THR A 8 -28.88 6.79 -17.44
CA THR A 8 -27.91 7.16 -18.49
C THR A 8 -26.47 7.02 -18.00
N PHE A 9 -26.19 7.27 -16.71
CA PHE A 9 -24.86 7.09 -16.11
C PHE A 9 -24.48 5.60 -15.95
N VAL A 10 -25.42 4.77 -15.47
CA VAL A 10 -25.22 3.32 -15.34
C VAL A 10 -25.03 2.65 -16.70
N SER A 11 -25.82 3.04 -17.71
CA SER A 11 -25.68 2.52 -19.08
C SER A 11 -24.33 2.86 -19.71
N LYS A 12 -23.83 4.10 -19.51
CA LYS A 12 -22.51 4.51 -20.02
C LYS A 12 -21.37 3.84 -19.26
N ALA A 13 -21.46 3.66 -17.94
CA ALA A 13 -20.45 2.99 -17.14
C ALA A 13 -20.25 1.52 -17.54
N VAL A 14 -21.34 0.79 -17.87
CA VAL A 14 -21.25 -0.59 -18.39
C VAL A 14 -20.57 -0.65 -19.76
N SER A 15 -20.80 0.35 -20.61
CA SER A 15 -20.14 0.45 -21.92
C SER A 15 -18.63 0.71 -21.81
N TRP A 16 -18.18 1.51 -20.82
CA TRP A 16 -16.76 1.75 -20.55
C TRP A 16 -16.07 0.53 -19.93
N LEU A 17 -16.76 -0.21 -19.05
CA LEU A 17 -16.22 -1.43 -18.44
C LEU A 17 -15.93 -2.52 -19.49
N MET A 18 -16.79 -2.64 -20.51
CA MET A 18 -16.59 -3.58 -21.62
C MET A 18 -15.43 -3.18 -22.53
N ILE A 19 -15.22 -1.87 -22.75
CA ILE A 19 -14.06 -1.36 -23.51
C ILE A 19 -12.76 -1.62 -22.75
N ILE A 20 -12.74 -1.40 -21.42
CA ILE A 20 -11.57 -1.65 -20.56
C ILE A 20 -11.24 -3.15 -20.53
N LEU A 21 -12.24 -4.03 -20.40
CA LEU A 21 -12.04 -5.48 -20.44
C LEU A 21 -11.51 -5.95 -21.81
N TYR A 22 -11.98 -5.35 -22.90
CA TYR A 22 -11.50 -5.66 -24.25
C TYR A 22 -10.04 -5.23 -24.45
N VAL A 23 -9.68 -4.01 -24.02
CA VAL A 23 -8.30 -3.50 -24.08
C VAL A 23 -7.35 -4.33 -23.20
N CYS A 24 -7.77 -4.71 -21.98
CA CYS A 24 -6.98 -5.59 -21.11
C CYS A 24 -6.78 -6.99 -21.70
N SER A 25 -7.79 -7.56 -22.38
CA SER A 25 -7.67 -8.88 -23.02
C SER A 25 -6.73 -8.87 -24.23
N THR A 26 -6.70 -7.79 -25.01
CA THR A 26 -5.77 -7.62 -26.13
C THR A 26 -4.33 -7.36 -25.67
N PHE A 27 -4.15 -6.76 -24.49
CA PHE A 27 -2.83 -6.50 -23.91
C PHE A 27 -2.20 -7.78 -23.33
N LEU A 28 -3.01 -8.68 -22.76
CA LEU A 28 -2.51 -9.98 -22.26
C LEU A 28 -2.06 -10.92 -23.39
N ALA A 29 -2.64 -10.79 -24.58
CA ALA A 29 -2.28 -11.61 -25.75
C ALA A 29 -0.99 -11.16 -26.45
N MET A 30 -0.53 -9.92 -26.24
CA MET A 30 0.68 -9.36 -26.87
C MET A 30 1.98 -9.57 -26.07
N VAL A 31 1.92 -10.00 -24.80
CA VAL A 31 3.08 -10.00 -23.89
C VAL A 31 3.54 -11.41 -23.47
N MET A 32 3.06 -12.48 -24.10
CA MET A 32 3.57 -13.83 -23.85
C MET A 32 4.59 -14.27 -24.92
N PRO A 33 5.88 -14.47 -24.58
CA PRO A 33 6.72 -15.41 -25.28
C PRO A 33 6.32 -16.83 -24.86
N ALA A 34 5.93 -17.66 -25.82
CA ALA A 34 5.81 -19.10 -25.62
C ALA A 34 7.22 -19.70 -25.43
N GLN A 35 7.48 -20.29 -24.26
CA GLN A 35 8.60 -21.21 -24.10
C GLN A 35 8.16 -22.41 -23.25
N ALA A 36 7.86 -23.48 -23.97
CA ALA A 36 7.74 -24.83 -23.46
C ALA A 36 9.08 -25.55 -23.65
N ALA A 37 9.60 -26.19 -22.60
CA ALA A 37 10.57 -27.29 -22.53
C ALA A 37 11.26 -27.21 -21.15
N GLN A 38 11.60 -28.25 -20.40
CA GLN A 38 11.45 -29.70 -20.52
C GLN A 38 11.69 -30.22 -19.08
N ARG A 39 10.91 -31.23 -18.67
CA ARG A 39 11.26 -32.08 -17.52
C ARG A 39 12.53 -32.85 -17.84
N ASP A 40 13.52 -32.83 -16.95
CA ASP A 40 14.23 -34.06 -16.64
C ASP A 40 14.69 -34.12 -15.18
N SER A 41 14.78 -35.36 -14.74
CA SER A 41 14.91 -35.94 -13.41
C SER A 41 16.35 -35.96 -12.90
N GLY A 42 16.52 -35.97 -11.57
CA GLY A 42 17.83 -36.14 -10.94
C GLY A 42 17.78 -35.93 -9.44
N SER A 43 17.45 -36.99 -8.72
CA SER A 43 17.58 -37.13 -7.27
C SER A 43 19.04 -37.04 -6.82
N GLU A 44 19.32 -36.39 -5.69
CA GLU A 44 20.14 -36.99 -4.61
C GLU A 44 20.04 -36.19 -3.30
N ARG A 45 19.89 -36.94 -2.21
CA ARG A 45 19.88 -36.51 -0.80
C ARG A 45 21.33 -36.49 -0.29
N TYR A 46 21.66 -35.59 0.65
CA TYR A 46 22.45 -35.82 1.89
C TYR A 46 22.45 -34.47 2.64
N ALA A 47 21.74 -34.36 3.77
CA ALA A 47 22.20 -34.60 5.14
C ALA A 47 23.08 -33.46 5.69
N ALA A 48 22.66 -32.98 6.86
CA ALA A 48 23.23 -31.89 7.63
C ALA A 48 24.66 -32.18 8.09
N ASP A 49 25.46 -31.12 8.25
CA ASP A 49 26.26 -31.01 9.46
C ASP A 49 26.55 -29.54 9.83
N ASN A 50 26.44 -29.29 11.13
CA ASN A 50 26.67 -28.05 11.84
C ASN A 50 28.02 -28.21 12.52
N SER A 51 29.03 -27.41 12.18
CA SER A 51 30.12 -26.96 13.07
C SER A 51 31.37 -26.58 12.27
N LEU A 52 31.84 -25.34 12.42
CA LEU A 52 33.04 -25.02 13.21
C LEU A 52 33.40 -23.55 12.97
N PHE A 53 33.24 -22.76 14.02
CA PHE A 53 33.98 -21.51 14.21
C PHE A 53 35.46 -21.87 14.40
N GLY A 54 36.31 -21.25 13.58
CA GLY A 54 37.76 -21.24 13.73
C GLY A 54 38.25 -19.83 13.43
N GLN A 55 38.27 -18.98 14.45
CA GLN A 55 38.85 -17.65 14.38
C GLN A 55 40.38 -17.77 14.52
N LYS A 56 41.11 -17.14 13.60
CA LYS A 56 42.51 -16.74 13.80
C LYS A 56 42.73 -15.42 13.08
N ASP A 57 42.94 -14.38 13.89
CA ASP A 57 43.50 -13.10 13.47
C ASP A 57 44.92 -13.31 12.93
N ASP A 58 45.30 -12.53 11.90
CA ASP A 58 46.62 -11.93 11.73
C ASP A 58 46.64 -11.12 10.41
N GLY A 59 47.03 -9.85 10.48
CA GLY A 59 47.47 -9.08 9.31
C GLY A 59 46.78 -7.73 9.12
N ALA A 60 47.43 -6.68 9.63
CA ALA A 60 47.11 -5.29 9.31
C ALA A 60 47.02 -5.07 7.79
N SER A 61 45.87 -4.61 7.32
CA SER A 61 45.72 -4.00 5.99
C SER A 61 45.20 -2.58 6.17
N ALA A 62 45.86 -1.66 5.49
CA ALA A 62 45.69 -0.22 5.62
C ALA A 62 44.23 0.21 5.45
N SER A 63 43.82 1.14 6.29
CA SER A 63 42.53 1.84 6.25
C SER A 63 42.24 2.43 4.86
N LEU A 64 41.33 1.80 4.12
CA LEU A 64 40.68 2.36 2.92
C LEU A 64 39.42 3.15 3.33
N ASP A 65 39.55 4.08 4.28
CA ASP A 65 38.45 4.94 4.76
C ASP A 65 38.34 6.27 3.97
N GLY A 66 38.80 6.34 2.72
CA GLY A 66 39.07 7.60 2.04
C GLY A 66 38.26 7.99 0.80
N TYR A 67 37.58 7.06 0.10
CA TYR A 67 37.04 7.38 -1.24
C TYR A 67 35.76 6.59 -1.55
N SER A 68 34.58 7.23 -1.51
CA SER A 68 33.36 6.65 -2.09
C SER A 68 32.41 7.69 -2.70
N SER A 69 32.98 8.64 -3.45
CA SER A 69 32.18 9.55 -4.26
C SER A 69 31.47 8.81 -5.41
N PRO A 70 30.18 9.09 -5.70
CA PRO A 70 29.50 8.51 -6.85
C PRO A 70 30.20 8.92 -8.16
N ILE A 71 30.33 7.98 -9.12
CA ILE A 71 30.82 8.31 -10.46
C ILE A 71 29.73 9.10 -11.18
N MET A 72 29.85 10.42 -11.16
CA MET A 72 29.00 11.27 -11.98
C MET A 72 29.35 11.06 -13.46
N THR A 73 28.33 10.96 -14.31
CA THR A 73 28.51 10.75 -15.76
C THR A 73 27.92 11.90 -16.55
N ARG A 74 28.42 12.09 -17.77
CA ARG A 74 27.90 13.04 -18.76
C ARG A 74 27.74 12.37 -20.11
N ALA A 75 26.84 12.90 -20.93
CA ALA A 75 26.74 12.53 -22.34
C ALA A 75 27.97 13.06 -23.10
N TYR A 76 28.61 12.18 -23.87
CA TYR A 76 29.75 12.49 -24.72
C TYR A 76 29.45 12.02 -26.15
N VAL A 77 29.51 12.96 -27.10
CA VAL A 77 29.32 12.69 -28.53
C VAL A 77 30.67 12.28 -29.11
N LEU A 78 30.74 11.09 -29.72
CA LEU A 78 31.96 10.59 -30.35
C LEU A 78 32.36 11.48 -31.51
N VAL A 79 33.61 11.94 -31.51
CA VAL A 79 34.18 12.79 -32.57
C VAL A 79 35.14 12.00 -33.46
N SER A 80 35.54 12.59 -34.60
CA SER A 80 36.49 11.96 -35.53
C SER A 80 37.78 11.58 -34.81
N GLY A 81 38.13 10.28 -34.83
CA GLY A 81 39.30 9.72 -34.15
C GLY A 81 39.00 9.01 -32.82
N ASP A 82 37.78 9.12 -32.28
CA ASP A 82 37.40 8.34 -31.09
C ASP A 82 37.11 6.87 -31.43
N THR A 83 37.66 5.97 -30.62
CA THR A 83 37.26 4.56 -30.48
C THR A 83 36.80 4.27 -29.05
N LEU A 84 36.02 3.21 -28.84
CA LEU A 84 35.62 2.78 -27.48
C LEU A 84 36.82 2.61 -26.54
N ASP A 85 37.91 2.01 -27.02
CA ASP A 85 39.16 1.91 -26.28
C ASP A 85 39.76 3.27 -25.92
N SER A 86 39.83 4.19 -26.89
CA SER A 86 40.40 5.53 -26.64
C SER A 86 39.56 6.34 -25.65
N VAL A 87 38.23 6.17 -25.70
CA VAL A 87 37.29 6.85 -24.80
C VAL A 87 37.38 6.21 -23.42
N ALA A 88 37.35 4.89 -23.30
CA ALA A 88 37.47 4.19 -22.02
C ALA A 88 38.80 4.52 -21.32
N LYS A 89 39.92 4.47 -22.06
CA LYS A 89 41.25 4.83 -21.54
C LYS A 89 41.34 6.27 -21.07
N ARG A 90 40.67 7.21 -21.76
CA ARG A 90 40.61 8.63 -21.34
C ARG A 90 40.04 8.80 -19.94
N TYR A 91 39.20 7.86 -19.50
CA TYR A 91 38.56 7.89 -18.18
C TYR A 91 39.06 6.80 -17.24
N ASN A 92 40.19 6.15 -17.53
CA ASN A 92 40.75 5.04 -16.76
C ASN A 92 39.76 3.86 -16.59
N LEU A 93 39.09 3.47 -17.67
CA LEU A 93 38.18 2.32 -17.73
C LEU A 93 38.63 1.34 -18.80
N SER A 94 38.25 0.08 -18.66
CA SER A 94 38.17 -0.85 -19.80
C SER A 94 36.94 -0.57 -20.67
N VAL A 95 36.93 -1.12 -21.88
CA VAL A 95 35.75 -1.11 -22.75
C VAL A 95 34.55 -1.78 -22.06
N GLU A 96 34.78 -2.79 -21.22
CA GLU A 96 33.72 -3.45 -20.45
C GLU A 96 33.17 -2.56 -19.33
N GLY A 97 34.04 -1.83 -18.62
CA GLY A 97 33.61 -0.81 -17.67
C GLY A 97 32.78 0.30 -18.34
N LEU A 98 33.21 0.75 -19.54
CA LEU A 98 32.46 1.72 -20.33
C LEU A 98 31.14 1.13 -20.87
N ARG A 99 31.12 -0.14 -21.28
CA ARG A 99 29.91 -0.88 -21.72
C ARG A 99 28.90 -0.93 -20.61
N ARG A 100 29.31 -1.30 -19.40
CA ARG A 100 28.43 -1.38 -18.22
C ARG A 100 27.89 -0.03 -17.81
N LEU A 101 28.69 1.02 -17.95
CA LEU A 101 28.23 2.41 -17.77
C LEU A 101 27.19 2.84 -18.82
N ASN A 102 27.12 2.14 -19.95
CA ASN A 102 26.22 2.39 -21.07
C ASN A 102 25.19 1.27 -21.30
N GLN A 103 25.08 0.28 -20.40
CA GLN A 103 24.31 -0.95 -20.64
C GLN A 103 22.81 -0.70 -20.84
N ASP A 104 22.30 0.37 -20.24
CA ASP A 104 20.88 0.75 -20.32
C ASP A 104 20.58 1.66 -21.52
N ARG A 105 21.59 1.96 -22.34
CA ARG A 105 21.46 2.80 -23.54
C ARG A 105 21.25 1.94 -24.78
N PHE A 106 20.22 2.27 -25.55
CA PHE A 106 20.02 1.69 -26.87
C PHE A 106 21.00 2.29 -27.88
N PHE A 107 21.78 1.43 -28.53
CA PHE A 107 22.63 1.78 -29.66
C PHE A 107 22.08 1.10 -30.92
N LYS A 108 21.88 1.88 -31.99
CA LYS A 108 21.25 1.41 -33.23
C LYS A 108 21.88 0.12 -33.78
N ASN A 109 23.21 -0.02 -33.64
CA ASN A 109 23.98 -1.17 -34.13
C ASN A 109 24.64 -1.98 -32.99
N GLY A 110 24.26 -1.74 -31.73
CA GLY A 110 24.93 -2.28 -30.54
C GLY A 110 26.10 -1.41 -30.05
N PHE A 111 26.43 -1.51 -28.76
CA PHE A 111 27.47 -0.68 -28.11
C PHE A 111 28.82 -0.81 -28.82
N ASP A 112 29.20 -2.01 -29.27
CA ASP A 112 30.48 -2.27 -29.96
C ASP A 112 30.59 -1.64 -31.35
N LYS A 113 29.49 -1.09 -31.88
CA LYS A 113 29.43 -0.53 -33.23
C LYS A 113 29.04 0.95 -33.23
N VAL A 114 29.33 1.66 -32.14
CA VAL A 114 29.17 3.12 -32.08
C VAL A 114 30.13 3.81 -33.04
N THR A 115 29.66 4.89 -33.66
CA THR A 115 30.35 5.65 -34.69
C THR A 115 30.37 7.14 -34.36
N VAL A 116 31.14 7.93 -35.12
CA VAL A 116 31.19 9.39 -34.97
C VAL A 116 29.78 9.96 -35.03
N GLY A 117 29.43 10.78 -34.04
CA GLY A 117 28.08 11.34 -33.84
C GLY A 117 27.19 10.53 -32.88
N ASP A 118 27.52 9.27 -32.59
CA ASP A 118 26.84 8.53 -31.53
C ASP A 118 27.24 9.07 -30.16
N THR A 119 26.32 9.00 -29.20
CA THR A 119 26.55 9.51 -27.86
C THR A 119 26.71 8.34 -26.89
N VAL A 120 27.76 8.38 -26.09
CA VAL A 120 28.03 7.46 -24.98
C VAL A 120 28.06 8.24 -23.66
N TYR A 121 27.67 7.62 -22.56
CA TYR A 121 27.93 8.14 -21.23
C TYR A 121 29.39 7.86 -20.86
N VAL A 122 30.03 8.85 -20.24
CA VAL A 122 31.38 8.77 -19.70
C VAL A 122 31.42 9.43 -18.33
N PRO A 123 32.35 9.05 -17.43
CA PRO A 123 32.58 9.75 -16.19
C PRO A 123 32.88 11.26 -16.39
N LEU A 124 32.58 12.09 -15.39
CA LEU A 124 32.96 13.52 -15.41
C LEU A 124 34.49 13.71 -15.38
N SER A 125 35.22 12.77 -14.78
CA SER A 125 36.68 12.73 -14.67
C SER A 125 37.18 11.28 -14.70
N PRO A 126 38.46 11.01 -15.01
CA PRO A 126 39.03 9.67 -14.91
C PRO A 126 38.80 9.04 -13.53
N VAL A 127 38.43 7.77 -13.50
CA VAL A 127 38.12 7.04 -12.26
C VAL A 127 39.38 6.40 -11.66
N SER A 128 39.37 6.06 -10.37
CA SER A 128 40.49 5.32 -9.75
C SER A 128 40.53 3.86 -10.21
N ASP A 129 41.69 3.21 -10.05
CA ASP A 129 41.89 1.80 -10.43
C ASP A 129 40.91 0.86 -9.69
N ASP A 130 40.67 1.12 -8.40
CA ASP A 130 39.70 0.36 -7.60
C ASP A 130 38.28 0.47 -8.17
N MET A 131 37.92 1.64 -8.69
CA MET A 131 36.60 1.90 -9.27
C MET A 131 36.46 1.30 -10.66
N ALA A 132 37.54 1.29 -11.45
CA ALA A 132 37.60 0.60 -12.73
C ALA A 132 37.37 -0.91 -12.54
N HIS A 133 38.08 -1.52 -11.59
CA HIS A 133 37.93 -2.93 -11.24
C HIS A 133 36.53 -3.28 -10.71
N TYR A 134 35.89 -2.37 -9.97
CA TYR A 134 34.53 -2.55 -9.48
C TYR A 134 33.50 -2.60 -10.62
N LEU A 135 33.60 -1.68 -11.59
CA LEU A 135 32.69 -1.65 -12.74
C LEU A 135 32.80 -2.92 -13.57
N GLU A 136 33.98 -3.55 -13.61
CA GLU A 136 34.27 -4.74 -14.40
C GLU A 136 33.71 -6.05 -13.79
N THR A 137 33.51 -6.12 -12.47
CA THR A 137 33.29 -7.41 -11.77
C THR A 137 31.84 -7.80 -11.50
N GLY A 138 30.90 -6.88 -11.25
CA GLY A 138 29.43 -7.10 -11.26
C GLY A 138 28.81 -7.98 -10.14
N SER A 139 27.68 -7.53 -9.57
CA SER A 139 26.73 -8.33 -8.78
C SER A 139 25.29 -7.82 -9.00
N SER A 140 24.26 -8.40 -8.37
CA SER A 140 22.83 -8.40 -8.81
C SER A 140 21.80 -7.63 -7.94
N GLN A 141 20.70 -7.26 -8.59
CA GLN A 141 19.60 -6.33 -8.24
C GLN A 141 18.73 -6.63 -7.00
N ASP A 142 18.75 -7.85 -6.45
CA ASP A 142 17.80 -8.28 -5.42
C ASP A 142 18.14 -7.79 -3.99
N SER A 143 19.36 -7.33 -3.74
CA SER A 143 19.84 -6.99 -2.40
C SER A 143 19.40 -5.61 -1.89
N ALA A 144 19.16 -4.66 -2.80
CA ALA A 144 18.87 -3.26 -2.45
C ALA A 144 17.46 -3.07 -1.87
N ILE A 145 16.44 -3.71 -2.47
CA ILE A 145 15.04 -3.58 -2.06
C ILE A 145 14.79 -4.19 -0.68
N SER A 146 15.38 -5.36 -0.40
CA SER A 146 15.32 -6.01 0.91
C SER A 146 15.93 -5.13 2.02
N SER A 147 17.06 -4.47 1.72
CA SER A 147 17.75 -3.61 2.67
C SER A 147 16.96 -2.35 3.03
N LEU A 148 16.27 -1.73 2.06
CA LEU A 148 15.45 -0.54 2.28
C LEU A 148 14.17 -0.87 3.06
N ALA A 149 13.48 -1.95 2.69
CA ALA A 149 12.27 -2.39 3.39
C ALA A 149 12.55 -2.75 4.85
N THR A 150 13.69 -3.42 5.11
CA THR A 150 14.10 -3.77 6.48
C THR A 150 14.33 -2.53 7.34
N ARG A 151 15.03 -1.52 6.81
CA ARG A 151 15.36 -0.29 7.54
C ARG A 151 14.15 0.62 7.75
N ALA A 152 13.29 0.75 6.75
CA ALA A 152 12.02 1.46 6.90
C ALA A 152 11.10 0.74 7.90
N GLY A 153 11.06 -0.60 7.89
CA GLY A 153 10.35 -1.41 8.89
C GLY A 153 10.84 -1.16 10.32
N GLN A 154 12.16 -1.06 10.52
CA GLN A 154 12.76 -0.73 11.83
C GLN A 154 12.42 0.69 12.31
N PHE A 155 12.41 1.68 11.41
CA PHE A 155 11.98 3.05 11.74
C PHE A 155 10.51 3.09 12.19
N LEU A 156 9.64 2.38 11.48
CA LEU A 156 8.21 2.34 11.77
C LEU A 156 7.87 1.52 13.02
N SER A 157 8.61 0.43 13.31
CA SER A 157 8.39 -0.40 14.50
C SER A 157 8.75 0.30 15.81
N ASN A 158 9.66 1.28 15.76
CA ASN A 158 10.22 1.94 16.94
C ASN A 158 9.69 3.37 17.17
N GLY A 159 8.57 3.73 16.53
CA GLY A 159 7.82 4.94 16.87
C GLY A 159 8.41 6.27 16.35
N GLY A 160 9.31 6.26 15.35
CA GLY A 160 9.67 7.46 14.59
C GLY A 160 10.51 8.53 15.33
N HIS A 161 11.43 8.13 16.21
CA HIS A 161 12.29 9.02 17.00
C HIS A 161 13.38 9.73 16.15
N SER A 162 13.90 10.88 16.63
CA SER A 162 14.86 11.74 15.91
C SER A 162 16.27 11.15 15.78
N SER A 163 16.72 10.38 16.78
CA SER A 163 17.98 9.61 16.73
C SER A 163 17.94 8.49 15.69
N GLU A 164 16.75 8.03 15.32
CA GLU A 164 16.48 6.97 14.36
C GLU A 164 16.33 7.55 12.96
N LEU A 165 15.82 8.77 12.81
CA LEU A 165 16.00 9.56 11.60
C LEU A 165 17.49 9.84 11.35
N GLU A 166 18.27 10.12 12.39
CA GLU A 166 19.73 10.26 12.31
C GLU A 166 20.42 8.93 12.01
N ASN A 167 19.98 7.80 12.57
CA ASN A 167 20.53 6.46 12.26
C ASN A 167 20.02 5.89 10.94
N MET A 168 18.85 6.32 10.46
CA MET A 168 18.35 6.04 9.12
C MET A 168 19.12 6.87 8.12
N ALA A 169 19.34 8.17 8.38
CA ALA A 169 20.22 9.03 7.58
C ALA A 169 21.66 8.52 7.61
N LYS A 170 22.22 8.21 8.79
CA LYS A 170 23.56 7.61 8.93
C LYS A 170 23.60 6.27 8.26
N GLY A 171 22.71 5.31 8.50
CA GLY A 171 22.68 4.02 7.81
C GLY A 171 22.49 4.13 6.30
N TYR A 172 21.70 5.10 5.83
CA TYR A 172 21.48 5.47 4.42
C TYR A 172 22.73 6.08 3.79
N PHE A 173 23.53 6.85 4.55
CA PHE A 173 24.80 7.45 4.12
C PHE A 173 26.06 6.63 4.47
N SER A 174 25.97 5.66 5.39
CA SER A 174 27.05 4.87 5.99
C SER A 174 26.92 3.38 5.67
N GLY A 175 26.02 3.01 4.75
CA GLY A 175 25.96 1.70 4.15
C GLY A 175 27.23 1.43 3.35
N LYS A 176 28.32 1.08 4.06
CA LYS A 176 29.50 0.48 3.47
C LYS A 176 29.03 -0.72 2.63
N ALA A 177 29.42 -0.72 1.36
CA ALA A 177 29.35 -1.84 0.42
C ALA A 177 27.95 -2.30 -0.07
N ASN A 178 27.36 -1.57 -1.02
CA ASN A 178 26.58 -2.18 -2.12
C ASN A 178 26.45 -1.17 -3.28
N GLY A 179 27.24 -1.30 -4.35
CA GLY A 179 27.15 -0.41 -5.51
C GLY A 179 25.95 -0.65 -6.44
N GLU A 180 25.06 -1.58 -6.06
CA GLU A 180 23.68 -1.69 -6.56
C GLU A 180 22.86 -0.42 -6.28
N ILE A 181 23.11 0.24 -5.16
CA ILE A 181 22.29 1.34 -4.64
C ILE A 181 22.54 2.66 -5.41
N ASN A 182 23.72 2.83 -6.01
CA ASN A 182 24.09 4.07 -6.72
C ASN A 182 23.46 4.22 -8.12
N ARG A 183 23.11 3.12 -8.82
CA ARG A 183 22.38 3.23 -10.11
C ARG A 183 20.93 3.62 -9.89
N TRP A 184 20.34 3.12 -8.81
CA TRP A 184 18.97 3.41 -8.40
C TRP A 184 18.77 4.88 -8.01
N PHE A 185 19.72 5.48 -7.28
CA PHE A 185 19.66 6.88 -6.87
C PHE A 185 20.06 7.91 -7.94
N ASN A 186 20.79 7.47 -8.98
CA ASN A 186 21.08 8.30 -10.14
C ASN A 186 19.92 8.35 -11.16
N GLN A 187 18.82 7.62 -10.88
CA GLN A 187 17.60 7.67 -11.68
C GLN A 187 16.58 8.64 -11.09
N PHE A 188 15.79 9.25 -11.97
CA PHE A 188 14.67 10.12 -11.64
C PHE A 188 13.70 9.42 -10.67
N GLY A 189 12.97 10.16 -9.84
CA GLY A 189 11.99 9.59 -8.92
C GLY A 189 11.77 10.43 -7.67
N THR A 190 10.87 9.97 -6.80
CA THR A 190 10.48 10.69 -5.58
C THR A 190 10.38 9.72 -4.42
N SER A 191 10.90 10.11 -3.26
CA SER A 191 10.56 9.49 -1.98
C SER A 191 9.86 10.49 -1.06
N ARG A 192 9.00 9.96 -0.20
CA ARG A 192 8.28 10.75 0.81
C ARG A 192 8.32 10.04 2.14
N ILE A 193 8.65 10.78 3.18
CA ILE A 193 8.38 10.41 4.56
C ILE A 193 7.23 11.28 5.04
N GLN A 194 6.21 10.67 5.64
CA GLN A 194 5.06 11.37 6.21
C GLN A 194 4.83 10.91 7.65
N LEU A 195 4.59 11.88 8.53
CA LEU A 195 4.19 11.68 9.90
C LEU A 195 2.89 12.45 10.13
N ASN A 196 1.87 11.81 10.70
CA ASN A 196 0.61 12.46 11.04
C ASN A 196 0.29 12.27 12.53
N VAL A 197 -0.08 13.35 13.20
CA VAL A 197 -0.49 13.38 14.61
C VAL A 197 -1.94 13.86 14.75
N ASP A 198 -2.61 13.43 15.81
CA ASP A 198 -3.94 13.95 16.18
C ASP A 198 -3.84 15.28 16.94
N ASP A 199 -5.00 15.84 17.31
CA ASP A 199 -5.10 17.07 18.11
C ASP A 199 -4.44 16.97 19.49
N GLY A 200 -4.24 15.75 19.99
CA GLY A 200 -3.50 15.44 21.21
C GLY A 200 -1.99 15.26 21.01
N PHE A 201 -1.48 15.52 19.81
CA PHE A 201 -0.08 15.30 19.40
C PHE A 201 0.38 13.84 19.50
N SER A 202 -0.55 12.88 19.48
CA SER A 202 -0.25 11.45 19.41
C SER A 202 0.01 11.03 17.96
N LEU A 203 1.12 10.34 17.70
CA LEU A 203 1.44 9.80 16.38
C LEU A 203 0.39 8.76 15.96
N LYS A 204 -0.36 9.06 14.89
CA LYS A 204 -1.38 8.15 14.32
C LYS A 204 -0.88 7.40 13.11
N ASN A 205 0.00 8.01 12.34
CA ASN A 205 0.52 7.41 11.12
C ASN A 205 1.97 7.82 10.87
N SER A 206 2.77 6.85 10.47
CA SER A 206 4.11 7.04 9.94
C SER A 206 4.26 6.24 8.65
N GLN A 207 4.80 6.87 7.62
CA GLN A 207 4.77 6.33 6.27
C GLN A 207 6.03 6.70 5.50
N PHE A 208 6.54 5.72 4.74
CA PHE A 208 7.55 5.89 3.73
C PHE A 208 6.99 5.44 2.38
N GLU A 209 7.12 6.29 1.37
CA GLU A 209 6.69 6.01 0.00
C GLU A 209 7.80 6.32 -0.98
N MET A 210 7.75 5.65 -2.12
CA MET A 210 8.78 5.76 -3.14
C MET A 210 8.22 5.44 -4.51
N LEU A 211 8.38 6.37 -5.45
CA LEU A 211 8.05 6.19 -6.86
C LEU A 211 9.31 6.20 -7.70
N LEU A 212 9.38 5.20 -8.58
CA LEU A 212 10.50 4.94 -9.46
C LEU A 212 10.03 4.82 -10.91
N PRO A 213 10.48 5.71 -11.81
CA PRO A 213 10.35 5.55 -13.25
C PRO A 213 11.04 4.27 -13.72
N VAL A 214 10.27 3.41 -14.38
CA VAL A 214 10.78 2.22 -15.10
C VAL A 214 11.03 2.57 -16.57
N TYR A 215 10.19 3.45 -17.12
CA TYR A 215 10.35 4.00 -18.46
C TYR A 215 9.97 5.48 -18.44
N ASP A 216 10.85 6.34 -18.94
CA ASP A 216 10.61 7.78 -18.96
C ASP A 216 11.14 8.39 -20.26
N LYS A 217 10.26 8.56 -21.25
CA LYS A 217 10.61 9.16 -22.54
C LYS A 217 9.49 10.01 -23.10
N GLY A 218 9.84 11.25 -23.46
CA GLY A 218 8.91 12.22 -24.05
C GLY A 218 7.65 12.36 -23.21
N ASN A 219 6.51 12.07 -23.82
CA ASN A 219 5.20 12.23 -23.20
C ASN A 219 4.76 11.05 -22.33
N SER A 220 5.60 10.03 -22.14
CA SER A 220 5.21 8.79 -21.46
C SER A 220 6.11 8.51 -20.26
N LEU A 221 5.47 8.21 -19.13
CA LEU A 221 6.11 7.71 -17.91
C LEU A 221 5.44 6.40 -17.49
N VAL A 222 6.21 5.32 -17.38
CA VAL A 222 5.83 4.09 -16.67
C VAL A 222 6.61 4.08 -15.37
N PHE A 223 5.94 3.80 -14.26
CA PHE A 223 6.56 3.79 -12.95
C PHE A 223 6.10 2.61 -12.09
N THR A 224 6.92 2.29 -11.10
CA THR A 224 6.55 1.47 -9.95
C THR A 224 6.53 2.35 -8.70
N GLN A 225 5.61 2.07 -7.79
CA GLN A 225 5.51 2.75 -6.50
C GLN A 225 5.41 1.72 -5.39
N THR A 226 6.19 1.94 -4.33
CA THR A 226 6.15 1.11 -3.13
C THR A 226 5.99 1.97 -1.90
N SER A 227 5.32 1.45 -0.89
CA SER A 227 5.21 2.10 0.40
C SER A 227 5.17 1.10 1.54
N ILE A 228 5.64 1.55 2.68
CA ILE A 228 5.48 0.89 3.96
C ILE A 228 5.02 1.92 4.98
N HIS A 229 4.00 1.58 5.74
CA HIS A 229 3.40 2.50 6.71
C HIS A 229 2.87 1.77 7.93
N ARG A 230 2.80 2.50 9.04
CA ARG A 230 2.18 2.06 10.28
C ARG A 230 1.04 3.01 10.62
N THR A 231 -0.17 2.48 10.70
CA THR A 231 -1.40 3.22 11.05
C THR A 231 -2.24 2.35 11.97
N ASP A 232 -2.79 2.89 13.06
CA ASP A 232 -3.65 2.17 14.01
C ASP A 232 -3.04 0.81 14.45
N ASP A 233 -1.75 0.84 14.82
CA ASP A 233 -0.93 -0.31 15.20
C ASP A 233 -0.69 -1.41 14.15
N ARG A 234 -1.14 -1.18 12.92
CA ARG A 234 -0.96 -2.11 11.80
C ARG A 234 0.18 -1.65 10.90
N THR A 235 1.10 -2.56 10.63
CA THR A 235 2.11 -2.38 9.60
C THR A 235 1.57 -2.91 8.28
N GLN A 236 1.59 -2.05 7.27
CA GLN A 236 1.03 -2.32 5.95
C GLN A 236 2.06 -1.97 4.88
N SER A 237 2.01 -2.68 3.76
CA SER A 237 2.83 -2.41 2.58
C SER A 237 1.97 -2.32 1.33
N ASN A 238 2.45 -1.57 0.34
CA ASN A 238 1.78 -1.42 -0.93
C ASN A 238 2.81 -1.54 -2.05
N LEU A 239 2.43 -2.21 -3.14
CA LEU A 239 3.21 -2.29 -4.37
C LEU A 239 2.29 -1.95 -5.53
N GLY A 240 2.66 -0.97 -6.35
CA GLY A 240 1.86 -0.53 -7.46
C GLY A 240 2.67 -0.22 -8.71
N PHE A 241 1.96 -0.20 -9.82
CA PHE A 241 2.46 0.12 -11.15
C PHE A 241 1.54 1.14 -11.78
N GLY A 242 2.09 2.06 -12.56
CA GLY A 242 1.29 3.06 -13.25
C GLY A 242 1.91 3.56 -14.52
N TYR A 243 1.06 4.22 -15.30
CA TYR A 243 1.40 4.87 -16.55
C TYR A 243 0.80 6.28 -16.56
N ARG A 244 1.59 7.26 -17.00
CA ARG A 244 1.17 8.65 -17.19
C ARG A 244 1.53 9.12 -18.59
N TYR A 245 0.56 9.70 -19.27
CA TYR A 245 0.70 10.34 -20.57
C TYR A 245 0.55 11.85 -20.42
N PHE A 246 1.54 12.59 -20.89
CA PHE A 246 1.65 14.04 -20.77
C PHE A 246 1.36 14.71 -22.11
N THR A 247 0.62 15.80 -22.05
CA THR A 247 0.48 16.78 -23.14
C THR A 247 1.08 18.11 -22.69
N GLN A 248 0.89 19.17 -23.47
CA GLN A 248 1.30 20.51 -23.05
C GLN A 248 0.45 21.04 -21.88
N ASP A 249 -0.84 20.70 -21.83
CA ASP A 249 -1.79 21.33 -20.89
C ASP A 249 -2.33 20.38 -19.81
N TYR A 250 -2.19 19.06 -20.00
CA TYR A 250 -2.71 18.07 -19.05
C TYR A 250 -1.92 16.76 -19.06
N MET A 251 -2.09 15.98 -17.99
CA MET A 251 -1.62 14.61 -17.85
C MET A 251 -2.81 13.68 -17.59
N LEU A 252 -2.82 12.52 -18.24
CA LEU A 252 -3.73 11.41 -17.96
C LEU A 252 -2.95 10.21 -17.46
N GLY A 253 -3.38 9.63 -16.34
CA GLY A 253 -2.71 8.50 -15.73
C GLY A 253 -3.65 7.38 -15.34
N GLY A 254 -3.10 6.17 -15.28
CA GLY A 254 -3.75 4.99 -14.74
C GLY A 254 -2.78 4.21 -13.88
N ASN A 255 -3.25 3.66 -12.77
CA ASN A 255 -2.43 2.90 -11.83
C ASN A 255 -3.18 1.72 -11.22
N ALA A 256 -2.42 0.72 -10.77
CA ALA A 256 -2.92 -0.45 -10.06
C ALA A 256 -2.00 -0.78 -8.90
N PHE A 257 -2.58 -1.15 -7.77
CA PHE A 257 -1.89 -1.42 -6.51
C PHE A 257 -2.32 -2.75 -5.91
N TRP A 258 -1.36 -3.45 -5.33
CA TRP A 258 -1.57 -4.53 -4.38
C TRP A 258 -1.19 -4.02 -2.99
N ASP A 259 -2.17 -4.02 -2.09
CA ASP A 259 -1.98 -3.64 -0.70
C ASP A 259 -1.99 -4.90 0.17
N TYR A 260 -1.05 -4.96 1.11
CA TYR A 260 -0.92 -6.05 2.05
C TYR A 260 -0.81 -5.54 3.49
N ASP A 261 -1.75 -5.95 4.33
CA ASP A 261 -1.67 -5.77 5.77
C ASP A 261 -0.84 -6.90 6.37
N ILE A 262 0.39 -6.59 6.78
CA ILE A 262 1.33 -7.56 7.34
C ILE A 262 0.86 -7.99 8.74
N SER A 263 0.31 -7.05 9.51
CA SER A 263 -0.14 -7.30 10.88
C SER A 263 -1.37 -8.23 10.95
N ARG A 264 -2.27 -8.16 9.97
CA ARG A 264 -3.53 -8.93 9.97
C ARG A 264 -3.68 -9.90 8.80
N SER A 265 -2.69 -9.98 7.91
CA SER A 265 -2.66 -10.86 6.74
C SER A 265 -3.85 -10.66 5.80
N HIS A 266 -4.18 -9.39 5.52
CA HIS A 266 -5.23 -9.02 4.58
C HIS A 266 -4.66 -8.46 3.28
N SER A 267 -5.32 -8.76 2.16
CA SER A 267 -4.91 -8.33 0.83
C SER A 267 -6.03 -7.56 0.15
N ARG A 268 -5.67 -6.47 -0.53
CA ARG A 268 -6.58 -5.61 -1.28
C ARG A 268 -5.94 -5.21 -2.60
N MET A 269 -6.77 -5.03 -3.63
CA MET A 269 -6.39 -4.45 -4.91
C MET A 269 -6.93 -3.02 -5.00
N GLY A 270 -6.10 -2.10 -5.48
CA GLY A 270 -6.49 -0.74 -5.84
C GLY A 270 -6.35 -0.53 -7.35
N ILE A 271 -7.27 0.23 -7.95
CA ILE A 271 -7.14 0.74 -9.32
C ILE A 271 -7.44 2.22 -9.29
N GLY A 272 -6.61 3.04 -9.93
CA GLY A 272 -6.75 4.49 -9.94
C GLY A 272 -6.61 5.10 -11.33
N VAL A 273 -7.26 6.26 -11.50
CA VAL A 273 -7.11 7.13 -12.67
C VAL A 273 -6.73 8.54 -12.22
N GLU A 274 -5.90 9.21 -13.01
CA GLU A 274 -5.33 10.53 -12.70
C GLU A 274 -5.61 11.52 -13.84
N TYR A 275 -6.00 12.75 -13.50
CA TYR A 275 -6.09 13.87 -14.43
C TYR A 275 -5.46 15.10 -13.79
N TRP A 276 -4.30 15.52 -14.29
CA TRP A 276 -3.56 16.65 -13.72
C TRP A 276 -3.40 17.78 -14.75
N ARG A 277 -3.24 19.00 -14.22
CA ARG A 277 -2.83 20.22 -14.91
C ARG A 277 -1.84 20.97 -14.04
N ASP A 278 -1.28 22.05 -14.55
CA ASP A 278 -0.53 22.98 -13.71
C ASP A 278 -1.40 23.41 -12.52
N TYR A 279 -0.85 23.28 -11.31
CA TYR A 279 -1.48 23.62 -10.04
C TYR A 279 -2.75 22.85 -9.67
N LEU A 280 -3.12 21.79 -10.41
CA LEU A 280 -4.32 21.00 -10.12
C LEU A 280 -4.08 19.51 -10.35
N LYS A 281 -4.43 18.69 -9.36
CA LYS A 281 -4.43 17.23 -9.46
C LYS A 281 -5.78 16.68 -9.09
N LEU A 282 -6.34 15.86 -9.98
CA LEU A 282 -7.54 15.09 -9.72
C LEU A 282 -7.20 13.60 -9.79
N GLY A 283 -7.78 12.82 -8.87
CA GLY A 283 -7.63 11.38 -8.81
C GLY A 283 -8.94 10.70 -8.43
N MET A 284 -9.16 9.50 -8.94
CA MET A 284 -10.24 8.62 -8.49
C MET A 284 -9.69 7.21 -8.33
N ASN A 285 -9.97 6.59 -7.19
CA ASN A 285 -9.46 5.27 -6.83
C ASN A 285 -10.60 4.34 -6.44
N ALA A 286 -10.52 3.08 -6.82
CA ALA A 286 -11.42 2.01 -6.40
C ALA A 286 -10.65 0.90 -5.69
N TYR A 287 -11.21 0.37 -4.62
CA TYR A 287 -10.60 -0.60 -3.73
C TYR A 287 -11.43 -1.88 -3.66
N TYR A 288 -10.80 -3.00 -3.94
CA TYR A 288 -11.42 -4.32 -3.99
C TYR A 288 -10.69 -5.28 -3.06
N ARG A 289 -11.43 -5.94 -2.17
CA ARG A 289 -10.88 -7.00 -1.32
C ARG A 289 -10.37 -8.17 -2.17
N LEU A 290 -9.23 -8.72 -1.77
CA LEU A 290 -8.69 -9.98 -2.31
C LEU A 290 -8.74 -11.09 -1.26
N SER A 291 -8.57 -10.76 0.02
CA SER A 291 -8.72 -11.69 1.14
C SER A 291 -10.14 -11.69 1.71
N ASP A 292 -10.60 -12.83 2.19
CA ASP A 292 -11.92 -12.99 2.83
C ASP A 292 -11.85 -12.88 4.37
N TRP A 293 -12.98 -13.12 5.03
CA TRP A 293 -13.15 -13.12 6.49
C TRP A 293 -12.09 -13.94 7.24
N ARG A 294 -11.47 -13.31 8.23
CA ARG A 294 -10.54 -13.94 9.18
C ARG A 294 -10.91 -13.53 10.59
N THR A 295 -10.54 -14.30 11.59
CA THR A 295 -10.75 -13.91 13.00
C THR A 295 -9.97 -12.63 13.28
N SER A 296 -10.65 -11.61 13.82
CA SER A 296 -9.98 -10.36 14.19
C SER A 296 -9.10 -10.58 15.43
N PRO A 297 -7.83 -10.16 15.40
CA PRO A 297 -6.97 -10.16 16.59
C PRO A 297 -7.32 -9.00 17.54
N ASP A 298 -8.12 -8.04 17.08
CA ASP A 298 -8.28 -6.72 17.68
C ASP A 298 -9.67 -6.46 18.27
N VAL A 299 -10.64 -7.31 17.93
CA VAL A 299 -12.04 -7.23 18.34
C VAL A 299 -12.53 -8.65 18.67
N ASP A 300 -12.81 -8.89 19.95
CA ASP A 300 -13.24 -10.20 20.44
C ASP A 300 -14.53 -10.66 19.79
N ASP A 301 -14.55 -11.92 19.36
CA ASP A 301 -15.71 -12.57 18.72
C ASP A 301 -16.16 -11.90 17.42
N TYR A 302 -15.22 -11.32 16.68
CA TYR A 302 -15.47 -10.78 15.34
C TYR A 302 -14.57 -11.42 14.29
N TYR A 303 -15.12 -11.54 13.08
CA TYR A 303 -14.34 -11.65 11.86
C TYR A 303 -14.05 -10.26 11.30
N GLU A 304 -12.96 -10.12 10.56
CA GLU A 304 -12.58 -8.94 9.79
C GLU A 304 -12.14 -9.30 8.36
N ARG A 305 -12.29 -8.36 7.44
CA ARG A 305 -11.77 -8.41 6.06
C ARG A 305 -11.68 -7.01 5.46
N PRO A 306 -10.97 -6.79 4.34
CA PRO A 306 -11.01 -5.50 3.64
C PRO A 306 -12.41 -5.12 3.18
N ALA A 307 -12.80 -3.88 3.44
CA ALA A 307 -14.01 -3.29 2.89
C ALA A 307 -13.77 -2.86 1.44
N ASN A 308 -14.74 -3.11 0.56
CA ASN A 308 -14.72 -2.51 -0.77
C ASN A 308 -15.11 -1.04 -0.66
N GLY A 309 -14.54 -0.19 -1.50
CA GLY A 309 -14.84 1.24 -1.50
C GLY A 309 -14.19 1.96 -2.66
N TRP A 310 -14.35 3.28 -2.67
CA TRP A 310 -13.72 4.16 -3.64
C TRP A 310 -13.55 5.55 -3.04
N ASP A 311 -12.64 6.33 -3.63
CA ASP A 311 -12.47 7.74 -3.31
C ASP A 311 -12.28 8.61 -4.55
N ILE A 312 -12.58 9.90 -4.40
CA ILE A 312 -12.28 10.98 -5.33
C ILE A 312 -11.47 12.01 -4.58
N ARG A 313 -10.41 12.50 -5.21
CA ARG A 313 -9.44 13.40 -4.62
C ARG A 313 -9.16 14.57 -5.54
N ALA A 314 -9.10 15.75 -4.96
CA ALA A 314 -8.72 16.97 -5.64
C ALA A 314 -7.70 17.72 -4.78
N GLU A 315 -6.58 18.07 -5.39
CA GLU A 315 -5.56 18.90 -4.78
C GLU A 315 -5.26 20.08 -5.72
N GLY A 316 -5.36 21.30 -5.20
CA GLY A 316 -5.13 22.52 -5.96
C GLY A 316 -4.19 23.47 -5.23
N TYR A 317 -3.40 24.23 -5.98
CA TYR A 317 -2.45 25.22 -5.44
C TYR A 317 -2.76 26.60 -6.01
N LEU A 318 -2.51 27.65 -5.22
CA LEU A 318 -2.72 29.01 -5.71
C LEU A 318 -1.59 29.41 -6.67
N PRO A 319 -1.86 29.74 -7.95
CA PRO A 319 -0.79 30.10 -8.89
C PRO A 319 -0.01 31.36 -8.45
N SER A 320 -0.70 32.32 -7.82
CA SER A 320 -0.08 33.53 -7.25
C SER A 320 0.69 33.27 -5.95
N TYR A 321 0.47 32.12 -5.30
CA TYR A 321 1.19 31.73 -4.09
C TYR A 321 1.32 30.19 -4.00
N PRO A 322 2.22 29.57 -4.79
CA PRO A 322 2.28 28.10 -4.99
C PRO A 322 2.63 27.28 -3.75
N LYS A 323 3.05 27.97 -2.69
CA LYS A 323 3.38 27.40 -1.38
C LYS A 323 2.13 26.99 -0.61
N LEU A 324 0.95 27.52 -0.96
CA LEU A 324 -0.32 27.17 -0.32
C LEU A 324 -1.19 26.33 -1.26
N GLY A 325 -1.64 25.18 -0.76
CA GLY A 325 -2.56 24.28 -1.43
C GLY A 325 -3.78 23.93 -0.60
N MET A 326 -4.82 23.49 -1.29
CA MET A 326 -6.07 22.97 -0.73
C MET A 326 -6.31 21.55 -1.22
N LYS A 327 -6.92 20.74 -0.35
CA LYS A 327 -7.23 19.34 -0.60
C LYS A 327 -8.70 19.08 -0.30
N LEU A 328 -9.35 18.32 -1.17
CA LEU A 328 -10.71 17.84 -0.99
C LEU A 328 -10.76 16.35 -1.34
N ASN A 329 -11.15 15.53 -0.38
CA ASN A 329 -11.35 14.11 -0.59
C ASN A 329 -12.78 13.72 -0.24
N PHE A 330 -13.37 12.85 -1.05
CA PHE A 330 -14.61 12.15 -0.74
C PHE A 330 -14.34 10.64 -0.82
N GLU A 331 -14.69 9.90 0.22
CA GLU A 331 -14.51 8.44 0.27
C GLU A 331 -15.80 7.74 0.71
N GLN A 332 -16.07 6.57 0.12
CA GLN A 332 -17.23 5.73 0.42
C GLN A 332 -16.80 4.27 0.48
N TYR A 333 -17.22 3.56 1.53
CA TYR A 333 -17.00 2.13 1.70
C TYR A 333 -18.31 1.38 1.90
N TYR A 334 -18.29 0.08 1.65
CA TYR A 334 -19.48 -0.78 1.68
C TYR A 334 -19.30 -1.96 2.62
N GLY A 335 -20.32 -2.22 3.44
CA GLY A 335 -20.35 -3.27 4.44
C GLY A 335 -21.33 -2.98 5.57
N ASN A 336 -21.60 -3.99 6.40
CA ASN A 336 -22.53 -3.86 7.54
C ASN A 336 -21.88 -3.16 8.75
N GLU A 337 -20.63 -3.49 9.06
CA GLU A 337 -19.85 -2.87 10.14
C GLU A 337 -18.47 -2.47 9.64
N VAL A 338 -18.37 -1.34 8.93
CA VAL A 338 -17.10 -0.84 8.37
C VAL A 338 -16.45 0.16 9.33
N GLY A 339 -15.17 -0.05 9.65
CA GLY A 339 -14.40 0.79 10.56
C GLY A 339 -13.68 1.96 9.87
N LEU A 340 -14.43 2.86 9.21
CA LEU A 340 -13.84 4.02 8.51
C LEU A 340 -13.17 5.03 9.45
N PHE A 341 -13.74 5.21 10.65
CA PHE A 341 -13.21 6.04 11.74
C PHE A 341 -12.57 5.19 12.85
N GLY A 342 -12.10 4.00 12.51
CA GLY A 342 -11.47 3.07 13.44
C GLY A 342 -12.37 1.90 13.86
N LYS A 343 -11.76 0.90 14.51
CA LYS A 343 -12.40 -0.39 14.84
C LYS A 343 -13.55 -0.26 15.84
N SER A 344 -13.59 0.76 16.68
CA SER A 344 -14.66 0.97 17.66
C SER A 344 -15.87 1.74 17.11
N GLU A 345 -15.70 2.40 15.96
CA GLU A 345 -16.67 3.35 15.39
C GLU A 345 -17.23 2.83 14.06
N ARG A 346 -17.70 1.58 14.09
CA ARG A 346 -18.12 0.84 12.90
C ARG A 346 -19.50 1.27 12.45
N GLN A 347 -19.65 1.43 11.14
CA GLN A 347 -20.87 1.98 10.53
C GLN A 347 -21.28 1.18 9.28
N LYS A 348 -22.57 1.23 8.95
CA LYS A 348 -23.09 0.62 7.73
C LYS A 348 -22.87 1.55 6.54
N ASN A 349 -22.18 1.07 5.52
CA ASN A 349 -21.84 1.80 4.29
C ASN A 349 -21.37 3.27 4.55
N PRO A 350 -20.29 3.49 5.33
CA PRO A 350 -19.87 4.83 5.72
C PRO A 350 -19.25 5.61 4.57
N TYR A 351 -19.36 6.93 4.67
CA TYR A 351 -18.64 7.89 3.86
C TYR A 351 -17.87 8.87 4.74
N ALA A 352 -16.87 9.52 4.16
CA ALA A 352 -16.20 10.66 4.76
C ALA A 352 -15.85 11.73 3.71
N VAL A 353 -15.84 12.97 4.14
CA VAL A 353 -15.37 14.14 3.40
C VAL A 353 -14.19 14.72 4.16
N THR A 354 -13.05 14.89 3.50
CA THR A 354 -11.88 15.54 4.09
C THR A 354 -11.63 16.86 3.40
N PHE A 355 -11.54 17.92 4.18
CA PHE A 355 -11.08 19.23 3.75
C PHE A 355 -9.70 19.48 4.36
N GLY A 356 -8.73 19.81 3.52
CA GLY A 356 -7.35 20.00 3.96
C GLY A 356 -6.70 21.24 3.38
N ALA A 357 -5.70 21.75 4.09
CA ALA A 357 -4.78 22.78 3.62
C ALA A 357 -3.35 22.28 3.76
N ASN A 358 -2.49 22.62 2.79
CA ASN A 358 -1.07 22.30 2.85
C ASN A 358 -0.20 23.53 2.59
N TYR A 359 0.93 23.59 3.30
CA TYR A 359 1.92 24.65 3.18
C TYR A 359 3.31 24.06 2.92
N THR A 360 3.90 24.42 1.78
CA THR A 360 5.19 23.93 1.30
C THR A 360 6.15 25.13 1.17
N PRO A 361 6.92 25.47 2.22
CA PRO A 361 7.84 26.60 2.18
C PRO A 361 8.99 26.39 1.18
N VAL A 362 9.44 25.14 1.02
CA VAL A 362 10.47 24.67 0.09
C VAL A 362 10.04 23.30 -0.44
N PRO A 363 10.48 22.87 -1.64
CA PRO A 363 10.08 21.58 -2.22
C PRO A 363 10.28 20.37 -1.28
N LEU A 364 11.34 20.39 -0.45
CA LEU A 364 11.66 19.31 0.47
C LEU A 364 10.64 19.11 1.60
N VAL A 365 9.90 20.16 2.01
CA VAL A 365 9.11 20.13 3.26
C VAL A 365 7.68 20.57 3.00
N THR A 366 6.71 19.80 3.50
CA THR A 366 5.29 20.17 3.46
C THR A 366 4.63 19.92 4.81
N PHE A 367 3.83 20.89 5.25
CA PHE A 367 2.95 20.77 6.40
C PHE A 367 1.51 20.64 5.92
N ASN A 368 0.71 19.79 6.56
CA ASN A 368 -0.70 19.63 6.22
C ASN A 368 -1.59 19.69 7.46
N VAL A 369 -2.80 20.22 7.27
CA VAL A 369 -3.89 20.18 8.24
C VAL A 369 -5.10 19.61 7.50
N ASP A 370 -5.53 18.41 7.87
CA ASP A 370 -6.67 17.73 7.28
C ASP A 370 -7.78 17.59 8.34
N HIS A 371 -8.99 18.06 8.03
CA HIS A 371 -10.19 17.83 8.84
C HIS A 371 -11.13 16.91 8.07
N ARG A 372 -11.39 15.73 8.63
CA ARG A 372 -12.22 14.69 8.04
C ARG A 372 -13.52 14.56 8.81
N GLN A 373 -14.65 14.61 8.12
CA GLN A 373 -15.99 14.47 8.67
C GLN A 373 -16.74 13.31 8.00
N GLY A 374 -17.44 12.50 8.78
CA GLY A 374 -18.20 11.36 8.31
C GLY A 374 -19.64 11.33 8.81
N ALA A 375 -20.33 10.24 8.47
CA ALA A 375 -21.68 9.99 8.95
C ALA A 375 -21.74 9.94 10.49
N SER A 376 -22.92 10.23 11.04
CA SER A 376 -23.21 10.16 12.48
C SER A 376 -22.37 11.11 13.35
N GLY A 377 -21.90 12.23 12.78
CA GLY A 377 -21.13 13.25 13.51
C GLY A 377 -19.71 12.82 13.86
N LYS A 378 -19.14 11.83 13.17
CA LYS A 378 -17.73 11.47 13.34
C LYS A 378 -16.84 12.49 12.67
N ASP A 379 -15.80 12.93 13.37
CA ASP A 379 -14.76 13.77 12.83
C ASP A 379 -13.37 13.34 13.32
N ASP A 380 -12.35 13.79 12.61
CA ASP A 380 -10.94 13.50 12.87
C ASP A 380 -10.11 14.64 12.26
N THR A 381 -9.31 15.31 13.09
CA THR A 381 -8.38 16.36 12.64
C THR A 381 -6.95 15.85 12.76
N ARG A 382 -6.17 16.02 11.68
CA ARG A 382 -4.81 15.53 11.58
C ARG A 382 -3.86 16.62 11.15
N LEU A 383 -2.77 16.77 11.90
CA LEU A 383 -1.62 17.58 11.53
C LEU A 383 -0.56 16.66 10.93
N GLY A 384 -0.04 16.99 9.75
CA GLY A 384 0.97 16.19 9.09
C GLY A 384 2.23 16.98 8.74
N PHE A 385 3.35 16.27 8.81
CA PHE A 385 4.66 16.71 8.39
C PHE A 385 5.20 15.75 7.32
N GLN A 386 5.68 16.32 6.21
CA GLN A 386 6.17 15.56 5.08
C GLN A 386 7.56 16.03 4.66
N VAL A 387 8.45 15.06 4.42
CA VAL A 387 9.75 15.27 3.76
C VAL A 387 9.68 14.63 2.39
N ASN A 388 9.77 15.45 1.33
CA ASN A 388 9.67 15.03 -0.07
C ASN A 388 11.04 15.15 -0.73
N TYR A 389 11.70 14.03 -1.01
CA TYR A 389 13.01 14.03 -1.64
C TYR A 389 12.92 13.60 -3.10
N ARG A 390 13.49 14.41 -4.00
CA ARG A 390 13.54 14.13 -5.44
C ARG A 390 14.94 13.68 -5.84
N PHE A 391 15.04 12.48 -6.40
CA PHE A 391 16.30 11.94 -6.86
C PHE A 391 16.81 12.71 -8.09
N GLY A 392 18.12 12.92 -8.17
CA GLY A 392 18.76 13.69 -9.25
C GLY A 392 18.59 15.21 -9.19
N VAL A 393 17.79 15.77 -8.27
CA VAL A 393 17.64 17.22 -8.09
C VAL A 393 18.62 17.70 -7.01
N PRO A 394 19.48 18.71 -7.26
CA PRO A 394 20.37 19.25 -6.24
C PRO A 394 19.64 19.67 -4.98
N LEU A 395 20.20 19.36 -3.80
CA LEU A 395 19.60 19.73 -2.52
C LEU A 395 19.36 21.25 -2.40
N SER A 396 20.24 22.06 -2.97
CA SER A 396 20.07 23.51 -3.02
C SER A 396 18.76 23.93 -3.70
N LYS A 397 18.32 23.21 -4.75
CA LYS A 397 17.04 23.44 -5.42
C LYS A 397 15.85 22.89 -4.63
N GLN A 398 16.05 21.82 -3.87
CA GLN A 398 14.99 21.27 -3.02
C GLN A 398 14.76 22.09 -1.74
N LEU A 399 15.74 22.92 -1.35
CA LEU A 399 15.67 23.90 -0.26
C LEU A 399 15.41 25.33 -0.75
N ASP A 400 15.21 25.52 -2.06
CA ASP A 400 14.96 26.82 -2.68
C ASP A 400 13.46 27.15 -2.60
N PRO A 401 13.05 28.20 -1.87
CA PRO A 401 11.64 28.58 -1.76
C PRO A 401 11.02 29.01 -3.10
N ASP A 402 11.81 29.44 -4.08
CA ASP A 402 11.32 29.89 -5.37
C ASP A 402 11.06 28.71 -6.33
N ALA A 403 11.69 27.55 -6.06
CA ALA A 403 11.47 26.32 -6.83
C ALA A 403 10.11 25.65 -6.56
N VAL A 404 9.35 26.12 -5.56
CA VAL A 404 8.02 25.56 -5.25
C VAL A 404 7.03 25.78 -6.40
N GLY A 405 7.12 26.91 -7.10
CA GLY A 405 6.27 27.19 -8.25
C GLY A 405 6.43 26.15 -9.36
N ASP A 406 7.69 25.91 -9.77
CA ASP A 406 8.04 24.92 -10.79
C ASP A 406 7.58 23.52 -10.40
N MET A 407 7.63 23.17 -9.11
CA MET A 407 7.17 21.88 -8.59
C MET A 407 5.69 21.62 -8.86
N ARG A 408 4.85 22.66 -8.92
CA ARG A 408 3.39 22.54 -9.12
C ARG A 408 2.96 22.46 -10.58
N THR A 409 3.89 22.66 -11.52
CA THR A 409 3.63 22.49 -12.96
C THR A 409 3.51 21.00 -13.32
N LEU A 410 3.01 20.68 -14.52
CA LEU A 410 2.99 19.31 -15.03
C LEU A 410 4.38 18.70 -15.17
N ALA A 411 5.36 19.50 -15.63
CA ALA A 411 6.74 19.06 -15.74
C ALA A 411 7.32 18.79 -14.35
N GLY A 412 7.07 19.70 -13.40
CA GLY A 412 7.48 19.57 -12.02
C GLY A 412 6.83 18.40 -11.31
N SER A 413 5.54 18.15 -11.50
CA SER A 413 4.78 17.10 -10.80
C SER A 413 4.92 15.71 -11.43
N ARG A 414 5.65 15.56 -12.56
CA ARG A 414 5.79 14.31 -13.32
C ARG A 414 6.01 13.06 -12.45
N TYR A 415 6.87 13.18 -11.43
CA TYR A 415 7.28 12.08 -10.54
C TYR A 415 6.58 12.08 -9.18
N ASP A 416 5.52 12.86 -9.01
CA ASP A 416 4.78 12.88 -7.75
C ASP A 416 4.08 11.54 -7.51
N LEU A 417 4.01 11.14 -6.26
CA LEU A 417 3.36 9.89 -5.84
C LEU A 417 1.87 9.89 -6.25
N VAL A 418 1.31 8.70 -6.46
CA VAL A 418 -0.14 8.53 -6.70
C VAL A 418 -0.92 8.95 -5.45
N ASP A 419 -1.91 9.82 -5.59
CA ASP A 419 -2.81 10.20 -4.50
C ASP A 419 -3.96 9.18 -4.34
N ARG A 420 -3.89 8.41 -3.26
CA ARG A 420 -4.82 7.33 -2.90
C ARG A 420 -4.81 7.07 -1.40
N ASN A 421 -5.71 6.21 -0.93
CA ASN A 421 -5.71 5.69 0.44
C ASN A 421 -4.86 4.42 0.50
N ASN A 422 -3.63 4.53 1.01
CA ASN A 422 -2.74 3.38 1.19
C ASN A 422 -3.18 2.48 2.36
N ASP A 423 -4.00 2.98 3.29
CA ASP A 423 -4.53 2.20 4.41
C ASP A 423 -5.68 1.28 3.96
N ILE A 424 -5.64 0.02 4.40
CA ILE A 424 -6.73 -0.94 4.20
C ILE A 424 -7.81 -0.70 5.26
N VAL A 425 -8.93 -0.11 4.84
CA VAL A 425 -10.17 -0.03 5.63
C VAL A 425 -10.79 -1.42 5.76
N LEU A 426 -11.17 -1.80 6.98
CA LEU A 426 -11.72 -3.12 7.29
C LEU A 426 -13.23 -3.07 7.56
N GLU A 427 -13.91 -4.14 7.17
CA GLU A 427 -15.27 -4.51 7.56
C GLU A 427 -15.21 -5.63 8.60
N TYR A 428 -16.15 -5.61 9.55
CA TYR A 428 -16.27 -6.55 10.65
C TYR A 428 -17.59 -7.32 10.57
N LYS A 429 -17.59 -8.53 11.12
CA LYS A 429 -18.79 -9.37 11.25
C LYS A 429 -18.75 -10.14 12.55
N LYS A 430 -19.78 -9.97 13.39
CA LYS A 430 -19.89 -10.69 14.65
C LYS A 430 -19.92 -12.21 14.42
N GLN A 431 -19.14 -12.93 15.21
CA GLN A 431 -19.15 -14.39 15.24
C GLN A 431 -20.39 -14.89 15.96
N GLU A 432 -20.96 -15.98 15.47
CA GLU A 432 -22.01 -16.69 16.18
C GLU A 432 -21.35 -17.54 17.27
N VAL A 433 -21.20 -16.95 18.46
CA VAL A 433 -20.52 -17.58 19.61
C VAL A 433 -21.44 -18.33 20.55
N ILE A 434 -22.76 -18.24 20.35
CA ILE A 434 -23.77 -18.93 21.15
C ILE A 434 -24.85 -19.53 20.23
N LYS A 435 -25.14 -20.81 20.42
CA LYS A 435 -26.21 -21.54 19.76
C LYS A 435 -27.12 -22.17 20.80
N LEU A 436 -28.41 -21.90 20.69
CA LEU A 436 -29.44 -22.48 21.55
C LEU A 436 -30.26 -23.49 20.75
N TYR A 437 -30.40 -24.69 21.29
CA TYR A 437 -31.24 -25.76 20.79
C TYR A 437 -32.37 -25.99 21.78
N MET A 438 -33.57 -26.26 21.27
CA MET A 438 -34.76 -26.62 22.04
C MET A 438 -35.52 -27.69 21.25
N VAL A 439 -36.33 -28.51 21.93
CA VAL A 439 -37.22 -29.44 21.23
C VAL A 439 -38.18 -28.69 20.30
N GLY A 440 -38.38 -29.20 19.08
CA GLY A 440 -39.18 -28.51 18.05
C GLY A 440 -40.69 -28.48 18.29
N GLY A 441 -41.18 -29.23 19.28
CA GLY A 441 -42.59 -29.27 19.68
C GLY A 441 -42.84 -30.33 20.74
N ILE A 442 -43.80 -30.06 21.63
CA ILE A 442 -44.23 -30.97 22.68
C ILE A 442 -45.73 -31.18 22.53
N THR A 443 -46.17 -32.44 22.59
CA THR A 443 -47.58 -32.82 22.65
C THR A 443 -47.74 -33.79 23.81
N GLY A 444 -48.77 -33.60 24.63
CA GLY A 444 -48.95 -34.38 25.83
C GLY A 444 -50.28 -34.08 26.52
N PHE A 445 -50.49 -34.68 27.69
CA PHE A 445 -51.71 -34.52 28.45
C PHE A 445 -51.63 -33.37 29.46
N TYR A 446 -52.81 -32.95 29.93
CA TYR A 446 -52.93 -31.91 30.94
C TYR A 446 -52.11 -32.25 32.20
N ASN A 447 -51.40 -31.24 32.74
CA ASN A 447 -50.64 -31.32 33.98
C ASN A 447 -49.45 -32.30 33.95
N GLU A 448 -49.10 -32.82 32.77
CA GLU A 448 -47.84 -33.54 32.58
C GLU A 448 -46.69 -32.55 32.33
N THR A 449 -45.52 -32.94 32.82
CA THR A 449 -44.29 -32.17 32.73
C THR A 449 -43.40 -32.76 31.64
N TYR A 450 -42.97 -31.92 30.71
CA TYR A 450 -42.07 -32.29 29.62
C TYR A 450 -40.82 -31.42 29.63
N SER A 451 -39.65 -32.01 29.42
CA SER A 451 -38.42 -31.23 29.26
C SER A 451 -38.47 -30.43 27.97
N LEU A 452 -38.02 -29.18 28.01
CA LEU A 452 -37.82 -28.35 26.83
C LEU A 452 -36.55 -28.75 26.04
N GLY A 453 -35.73 -29.65 26.60
CA GLY A 453 -34.49 -30.12 25.97
C GLY A 453 -33.54 -28.98 25.59
N ILE A 454 -33.50 -27.90 26.39
CA ILE A 454 -32.66 -26.75 26.08
C ILE A 454 -31.20 -27.16 26.20
N SER A 455 -30.46 -26.98 25.11
CA SER A 455 -29.02 -27.18 25.06
C SER A 455 -28.35 -25.93 24.50
N VAL A 456 -27.35 -25.42 25.22
CA VAL A 456 -26.62 -24.23 24.81
C VAL A 456 -25.19 -24.61 24.47
N LYS A 457 -24.79 -24.39 23.23
CA LYS A 457 -23.39 -24.47 22.79
C LYS A 457 -22.84 -23.06 22.69
N SER A 458 -21.97 -22.69 23.63
CA SER A 458 -21.39 -21.34 23.71
C SER A 458 -19.87 -21.40 23.79
N LYS A 459 -19.19 -20.38 23.25
CA LYS A 459 -17.75 -20.17 23.44
C LYS A 459 -17.43 -19.68 24.86
N HIS A 460 -18.33 -18.87 25.42
CA HIS A 460 -18.22 -18.27 26.75
C HIS A 460 -19.26 -18.85 27.70
N ASP A 461 -19.04 -18.71 29.01
CA ASP A 461 -19.98 -19.19 30.02
C ASP A 461 -21.36 -18.51 29.89
N VAL A 462 -22.41 -19.29 30.13
CA VAL A 462 -23.80 -18.83 30.03
C VAL A 462 -24.29 -18.48 31.43
N ALA A 463 -24.47 -17.19 31.69
CA ALA A 463 -24.92 -16.70 33.00
C ALA A 463 -26.39 -17.05 33.30
N SER A 464 -27.27 -16.99 32.31
CA SER A 464 -28.68 -17.34 32.45
C SER A 464 -29.32 -17.71 31.11
N VAL A 465 -30.40 -18.48 31.19
CA VAL A 465 -31.35 -18.71 30.09
C VAL A 465 -32.73 -18.31 30.62
N SER A 466 -33.55 -17.67 29.79
CA SER A 466 -34.95 -17.36 30.11
C SER A 466 -35.87 -17.89 29.02
N VAL A 467 -36.99 -18.53 29.42
CA VAL A 467 -38.00 -19.06 28.50
C VAL A 467 -39.22 -18.15 28.46
N MET A 468 -39.70 -17.80 27.28
CA MET A 468 -40.79 -16.83 27.09
C MET A 468 -42.09 -17.52 26.66
N ALA A 469 -42.87 -17.97 27.64
CA ALA A 469 -44.07 -18.80 27.40
C ALA A 469 -45.41 -18.08 27.68
N ALA A 470 -45.55 -16.81 27.28
CA ALA A 470 -46.69 -15.98 27.69
C ALA A 470 -48.07 -16.58 27.37
N SER A 471 -48.28 -17.11 26.15
CA SER A 471 -49.54 -17.73 25.75
C SER A 471 -49.85 -19.01 26.52
N LEU A 472 -48.82 -19.81 26.84
CA LEU A 472 -48.96 -21.04 27.60
C LEU A 472 -49.33 -20.75 29.06
N ILE A 473 -48.66 -19.76 29.66
CA ILE A 473 -48.91 -19.33 31.04
C ILE A 473 -50.32 -18.75 31.18
N ALA A 474 -50.77 -17.91 30.24
CA ALA A 474 -52.13 -17.37 30.24
C ALA A 474 -53.22 -18.47 30.12
N ALA A 475 -52.89 -19.60 29.50
CA ALA A 475 -53.79 -20.75 29.42
C ALA A 475 -53.76 -21.66 30.67
N GLY A 476 -52.95 -21.32 31.67
CA GLY A 476 -52.79 -22.08 32.93
C GLY A 476 -51.62 -23.07 32.92
N GLY A 477 -50.75 -23.05 31.91
CA GLY A 477 -49.52 -23.82 31.87
C GLY A 477 -48.41 -23.18 32.71
N LYS A 478 -47.30 -23.88 32.89
CA LYS A 478 -46.17 -23.40 33.70
C LYS A 478 -44.84 -23.72 33.05
N ILE A 479 -43.85 -22.86 33.26
CA ILE A 479 -42.43 -23.17 33.01
C ILE A 479 -41.77 -23.41 34.37
N VAL A 480 -41.02 -24.50 34.48
CA VAL A 480 -40.30 -24.90 35.69
C VAL A 480 -38.82 -24.92 35.37
N GLN A 481 -38.03 -24.15 36.12
CA GLN A 481 -36.58 -24.20 36.06
C GLN A 481 -36.07 -25.23 37.07
N GLY A 482 -35.21 -26.13 36.62
CA GLY A 482 -34.51 -27.11 37.45
C GLY A 482 -33.20 -26.56 38.01
N SER A 483 -32.23 -27.44 38.25
CA SER A 483 -30.96 -27.08 38.91
C SER A 483 -29.90 -26.54 37.96
N GLY A 484 -30.01 -26.82 36.66
CA GLY A 484 -29.09 -26.34 35.62
C GLY A 484 -29.55 -25.06 34.95
N VAL A 485 -28.60 -24.28 34.40
CA VAL A 485 -28.89 -23.03 33.66
C VAL A 485 -29.79 -23.26 32.45
N SER A 486 -29.71 -24.43 31.81
CA SER A 486 -30.57 -24.82 30.69
C SER A 486 -31.60 -25.90 31.07
N ASP A 487 -31.76 -26.21 32.35
CA ASP A 487 -32.71 -27.21 32.80
C ASP A 487 -34.09 -26.59 32.94
N TYR A 488 -34.90 -26.70 31.89
CA TYR A 488 -36.26 -26.17 31.86
C TYR A 488 -37.25 -27.25 31.41
N SER A 489 -38.41 -27.24 32.06
CA SER A 489 -39.55 -28.08 31.73
C SER A 489 -40.82 -27.25 31.59
N VAL A 490 -41.76 -27.74 30.81
CA VAL A 490 -43.09 -27.16 30.62
C VAL A 490 -44.15 -28.07 31.21
N VAL A 491 -45.13 -27.49 31.91
CA VAL A 491 -46.35 -28.15 32.37
C VAL A 491 -47.50 -27.70 31.48
N LEU A 492 -48.17 -28.66 30.85
CA LEU A 492 -49.18 -28.36 29.84
C LEU A 492 -50.51 -27.86 30.47
N PRO A 493 -51.14 -26.82 29.89
CA PRO A 493 -52.42 -26.29 30.35
C PRO A 493 -53.58 -27.26 30.10
N ARG A 494 -54.73 -26.99 30.72
CA ARG A 494 -55.93 -27.80 30.52
C ARG A 494 -56.40 -27.72 29.07
N TYR A 495 -56.68 -28.88 28.48
CA TYR A 495 -57.25 -28.97 27.13
C TYR A 495 -58.61 -28.27 27.07
N ARG A 496 -58.81 -27.41 26.06
CA ARG A 496 -60.06 -26.70 25.79
C ARG A 496 -60.77 -27.37 24.63
N GLN A 497 -61.91 -28.00 24.91
CA GLN A 497 -62.78 -28.56 23.89
C GLN A 497 -63.31 -27.41 23.01
N ASN A 498 -63.12 -27.52 21.68
CA ASN A 498 -63.43 -26.50 20.68
C ASN A 498 -62.59 -25.21 20.74
N GLY A 499 -61.43 -25.21 21.41
CA GLY A 499 -60.49 -24.09 21.46
C GLY A 499 -59.15 -24.38 20.75
N ASP A 500 -58.33 -23.33 20.58
CA ASP A 500 -56.93 -23.52 20.18
C ASP A 500 -56.11 -24.02 21.37
N ASN A 501 -55.38 -25.11 21.15
CA ASN A 501 -54.54 -25.78 22.15
C ASN A 501 -53.05 -25.78 21.73
N ARG A 502 -52.67 -24.87 20.83
CA ARG A 502 -51.29 -24.63 20.42
C ARG A 502 -50.77 -23.38 21.12
N TYR A 503 -49.61 -23.49 21.75
CA TYR A 503 -49.00 -22.40 22.50
C TYR A 503 -47.53 -22.25 22.10
N THR A 504 -47.09 -21.01 21.90
CA THR A 504 -45.68 -20.70 21.64
C THR A 504 -44.92 -20.55 22.96
N VAL A 505 -43.72 -21.10 23.01
CA VAL A 505 -42.81 -21.14 24.17
C VAL A 505 -41.43 -20.65 23.74
#